data_AF-A0A2E6SCW6-F1
#
_entry.id   AF-A0A2E6SCW6-F1
#
_cell.length_a   1.000
_cell.length_b   1.000
_cell.length_c   1.000
_cell.angle_alpha   90.00
_cell.angle_beta   90.00
_cell.angle_gamma   90.00
#
_symmetry.space_group_name_H-M   'P 1'
#
loop_
_entity.id
_entity.type
_entity.pdbx_description
1 polymer ?
#
loop_
_entity_poly.entity_id
_entity_poly.type
_entity_poly.pdbx_seq_one_letter_code
_entity_poly.pdbx_strand_id
1 'polypeptide(L)'
;MKFLKKMMTGLAMATLVSNAPAADKVELEGAKVGVWTMDFDAAVKLAGEKKLPLMLNFTGSDWCGWCKLMDKEVFAEEVWKTYAKENVLLVTLDF
;
A
#
# COMPACT_ATOMS: atom_id res chain seq x y z
N MET A 1 21.50 17.52 -50.50
CA MET A 1 22.46 18.41 -49.82
C MET A 1 21.69 19.56 -49.17
N LYS A 2 21.24 19.34 -47.93
CA LYS A 2 20.83 20.33 -46.92
C LYS A 2 20.31 19.54 -45.72
N PHE A 3 20.66 20.02 -44.53
CA PHE A 3 20.27 19.54 -43.21
C PHE A 3 21.11 18.43 -42.57
N LEU A 4 22.42 18.68 -42.63
CA LEU A 4 23.33 18.59 -41.49
C LEU A 4 22.79 19.41 -40.29
N LYS A 5 21.78 18.91 -39.56
CA LYS A 5 21.34 19.53 -38.28
C LYS A 5 20.44 18.61 -37.47
N LYS A 6 21.03 17.67 -36.73
CA LYS A 6 20.64 17.28 -35.35
C LYS A 6 21.55 16.16 -34.83
N MET A 7 22.85 16.48 -34.80
CA MET A 7 23.67 16.01 -33.69
C MET A 7 23.31 16.90 -32.48
N MET A 8 23.34 16.33 -31.28
CA MET A 8 23.21 17.00 -29.97
C MET A 8 21.79 17.33 -29.49
N THR A 9 21.05 16.33 -28.98
CA THR A 9 20.30 16.45 -27.70
C THR A 9 19.86 15.07 -27.22
N GLY A 10 20.83 14.16 -27.03
CA GLY A 10 20.61 12.94 -26.24
C GLY A 10 20.98 13.23 -24.78
N LEU A 11 20.23 14.09 -24.11
CA LEU A 11 20.33 14.20 -22.65
C LEU A 11 19.53 13.02 -22.10
N ALA A 12 20.22 11.96 -21.72
CA ALA A 12 19.64 10.87 -20.96
C ALA A 12 19.01 11.49 -19.70
N MET A 13 17.68 11.53 -19.65
CA MET A 13 16.95 11.75 -18.41
C MET A 13 17.27 10.55 -17.52
N ALA A 14 18.28 10.69 -16.67
CA ALA A 14 18.43 9.86 -15.50
C ALA A 14 17.23 10.15 -14.60
N THR A 15 16.14 9.44 -14.84
CA THR A 15 15.04 9.35 -13.88
C THR A 15 15.63 8.72 -12.63
N LEU A 16 15.88 9.54 -11.61
CA LEU A 16 16.06 9.09 -10.23
C LEU A 16 14.81 8.29 -9.86
N VAL A 17 14.88 6.97 -9.98
CA VAL A 17 13.85 6.07 -9.44
C VAL A 17 13.91 6.24 -7.93
N SER A 18 12.97 7.02 -7.41
CA SER A 18 12.81 7.20 -5.98
C SER A 18 12.23 5.91 -5.42
N ASN A 19 13.07 5.05 -4.84
CA ASN A 19 12.69 3.76 -4.25
C ASN A 19 11.97 3.89 -2.90
N ALA A 20 11.27 5.00 -2.63
CA ALA A 20 10.49 5.11 -1.41
C ALA A 20 9.26 4.21 -1.53
N PRO A 21 9.06 3.22 -0.63
CA PRO A 21 7.81 2.48 -0.59
C PRO A 21 6.68 3.48 -0.32
N ALA A 22 5.77 3.61 -1.29
CA ALA A 22 4.54 4.36 -1.11
C ALA A 22 3.69 3.65 -0.06
N ALA A 23 3.01 4.42 0.78
CA ALA A 23 2.00 3.88 1.68
C ALA A 23 0.95 3.09 0.87
N ASP A 24 0.52 1.95 1.41
CA ASP A 24 -0.49 1.14 0.74
C ASP A 24 -1.79 1.93 0.61
N LYS A 25 -2.42 1.83 -0.57
CA LYS A 25 -3.74 2.44 -0.78
C LYS A 25 -4.76 1.69 0.06
N VAL A 26 -5.55 2.44 0.83
CA VAL A 26 -6.69 1.90 1.58
C VAL A 26 -7.92 1.94 0.68
N GLU A 27 -8.59 0.79 0.55
CA GLU A 27 -9.86 0.67 -0.19
C GLU A 27 -11.01 1.19 0.70
N LEU A 28 -11.91 2.01 0.14
CA LEU A 28 -13.04 2.56 0.90
C LEU A 28 -14.30 1.68 0.81
N GLU A 29 -14.39 0.85 -0.23
CA GLU A 29 -15.51 -0.03 -0.51
C GLU A 29 -15.00 -1.43 -0.87
N GLY A 30 -15.67 -2.45 -0.34
CA GLY A 30 -15.29 -3.85 -0.54
C GLY A 30 -14.03 -4.26 0.21
N ALA A 31 -13.65 -5.53 0.05
CA ALA A 31 -12.48 -6.10 0.71
C ALA A 31 -11.74 -7.09 -0.20
N LYS A 32 -10.42 -7.19 -0.02
CA LYS A 32 -9.54 -8.17 -0.66
C LYS A 32 -8.55 -8.69 0.40
N VAL A 33 -8.15 -9.96 0.29
CA VAL A 33 -7.18 -10.55 1.23
C VAL A 33 -5.85 -9.79 1.16
N GLY A 34 -5.31 -9.43 2.32
CA GLY A 34 -4.06 -8.68 2.47
C GLY A 34 -4.06 -7.25 1.92
N VAL A 35 -5.23 -6.66 1.64
CA VAL A 35 -5.36 -5.25 1.24
C VAL A 35 -6.14 -4.52 2.32
N TRP A 36 -5.61 -3.39 2.78
CA TRP A 36 -6.29 -2.55 3.76
C TRP A 36 -7.60 -2.00 3.20
N THR A 37 -8.68 -2.15 3.96
CA THR A 37 -9.99 -1.54 3.65
C THR A 37 -10.56 -0.81 4.87
N MET A 38 -11.45 0.15 4.64
CA MET A 38 -12.33 0.74 5.66
C MET A 38 -13.74 0.12 5.65
N ASP A 39 -14.05 -0.75 4.68
CA ASP A 39 -15.32 -1.46 4.61
C ASP A 39 -15.30 -2.70 5.52
N PHE A 40 -15.67 -2.46 6.78
CA PHE A 40 -15.70 -3.49 7.81
C PHE A 40 -16.65 -4.64 7.47
N ASP A 41 -17.85 -4.34 6.97
CA ASP A 41 -18.87 -5.35 6.69
C ASP A 41 -18.44 -6.28 5.54
N ALA A 42 -17.85 -5.71 4.47
CA ALA A 42 -17.27 -6.50 3.39
C ALA A 42 -16.12 -7.38 3.87
N ALA A 43 -15.25 -6.86 4.75
CA ALA A 43 -14.13 -7.61 5.28
C ALA A 43 -14.57 -8.76 6.20
N VAL A 44 -15.56 -8.53 7.08
CA VAL A 44 -16.16 -9.58 7.93
C VAL A 44 -16.76 -10.70 7.08
N LYS A 45 -17.55 -10.33 6.06
CA LYS A 45 -18.15 -11.31 5.15
C LYS A 45 -17.07 -12.14 4.46
N LEU A 46 -16.07 -11.49 3.86
CA LEU A 46 -15.01 -12.17 3.13
C LEU A 46 -14.12 -13.03 4.04
N ALA A 47 -13.81 -12.56 5.25
CA ALA A 47 -13.06 -13.33 6.24
C ALA A 47 -13.79 -14.64 6.60
N GLY A 48 -15.12 -14.58 6.81
CA GLY A 48 -15.95 -15.77 7.05
C GLY A 48 -15.98 -16.74 5.87
N GLU A 49 -16.12 -16.23 4.65
CA GLU A 49 -16.11 -17.04 3.41
C GLU A 49 -14.76 -17.74 3.18
N LYS A 50 -13.66 -17.03 3.43
CA LYS A 50 -12.29 -17.53 3.22
C LYS A 50 -11.73 -18.28 4.43
N LYS A 51 -12.42 -18.26 5.57
CA LYS A 51 -11.96 -18.78 6.86
C LYS A 51 -10.59 -18.22 7.26
N LEU A 52 -10.39 -16.94 7.00
CA LEU A 52 -9.16 -16.22 7.36
C LEU A 52 -9.42 -15.30 8.57
N PRO A 53 -8.42 -15.06 9.42
CA PRO A 53 -8.52 -14.08 10.47
C PRO A 53 -8.75 -12.67 9.91
N LEU A 54 -9.46 -11.85 10.69
CA LEU A 54 -9.64 -10.42 10.46
C LEU A 54 -8.76 -9.66 11.44
N MET A 55 -7.89 -8.79 10.93
CA MET A 55 -7.06 -7.88 11.72
C MET A 55 -7.62 -6.47 11.62
N LEU A 56 -7.83 -5.85 12.79
CA LEU A 56 -8.29 -4.48 12.90
C LEU A 56 -7.13 -3.60 13.35
N ASN A 57 -6.75 -2.64 12.51
CA ASN A 57 -5.76 -1.61 12.82
C ASN A 57 -6.48 -0.33 13.24
N PHE A 58 -6.50 -0.04 14.54
CA PHE A 58 -6.97 1.24 15.06
C PHE A 58 -5.81 2.24 15.04
N THR A 59 -5.96 3.32 14.27
CA THR A 59 -4.88 4.26 13.99
C THR A 59 -5.37 5.72 14.03
N GLY A 60 -4.42 6.64 13.91
CA GLY A 60 -4.65 8.07 13.75
C GLY A 60 -3.62 8.61 12.77
N SER A 61 -3.91 8.56 11.48
CA SER A 61 -2.96 8.88 10.40
C SER A 61 -2.49 10.33 10.45
N ASP A 62 -3.28 11.22 11.04
CA ASP A 62 -2.93 12.62 11.20
C ASP A 62 -2.03 12.88 12.41
N TRP A 63 -2.26 12.22 13.54
CA TRP A 63 -1.70 12.64 14.84
C TRP A 63 -0.95 11.55 15.63
N CYS A 64 -1.13 10.28 15.31
CA CYS A 64 -0.49 9.18 16.03
C CYS A 64 0.93 8.90 15.51
N GLY A 65 1.95 9.42 16.19
CA GLY A 65 3.35 9.22 15.81
C GLY A 65 3.79 7.74 15.82
N TRP A 66 3.34 6.95 16.79
CA TRP A 66 3.67 5.52 16.88
C TRP A 66 3.01 4.70 15.77
N CYS A 67 1.80 5.06 15.39
CA CYS A 67 1.08 4.41 14.30
C CYS A 67 1.82 4.61 12.97
N LYS A 68 2.28 5.83 12.70
CA LYS A 68 3.13 6.14 11.53
C LYS A 68 4.43 5.33 11.52
N LEU A 69 5.04 5.13 12.69
CA LEU A 69 6.23 4.29 12.81
C LEU A 69 5.92 2.81 12.51
N MET A 70 4.80 2.28 13.01
CA MET A 70 4.37 0.91 12.72
C MET A 70 4.08 0.72 11.23
N ASP A 71 3.37 1.65 10.60
CA ASP A 71 3.12 1.62 9.16
C ASP A 71 4.43 1.56 8.37
N LYS A 72 5.42 2.37 8.77
CA LYS A 72 6.71 2.46 8.07
C LYS A 72 7.62 1.25 8.28
N GLU A 73 7.71 0.74 9.51
CA GLU A 73 8.72 -0.27 9.87
C GLU A 73 8.16 -1.70 9.87
N VAL A 74 6.85 -1.86 9.78
CA VAL A 74 6.18 -3.18 9.75
C VAL A 74 5.32 -3.31 8.51
N PHE A 75 4.31 -2.46 8.32
CA PHE A 75 3.33 -2.69 7.26
C PHE A 75 3.85 -2.38 5.85
N ALA A 76 4.80 -1.45 5.73
CA ALA A 76 5.45 -1.15 4.47
C ALA A 76 6.45 -2.23 4.02
N GLU A 77 6.87 -3.12 4.92
CA GLU A 77 7.86 -4.16 4.63
C GLU A 77 7.29 -5.26 3.73
N GLU A 78 8.05 -5.66 2.71
CA GLU A 78 7.60 -6.66 1.74
C GLU A 78 7.32 -8.04 2.36
N VAL A 79 8.03 -8.38 3.44
CA VAL A 79 7.77 -9.61 4.20
C VAL A 79 6.37 -9.59 4.82
N TRP A 80 5.94 -8.45 5.36
CA TRP A 80 4.59 -8.29 5.90
C TRP A 80 3.54 -8.36 4.79
N LYS A 81 3.74 -7.61 3.71
CA LYS A 81 2.81 -7.60 2.57
C LYS A 81 2.62 -8.98 1.95
N THR A 82 3.70 -9.76 1.87
CA THR A 82 3.65 -11.15 1.37
C THR A 82 2.83 -12.03 2.31
N TYR A 83 3.08 -11.97 3.61
CA TYR A 83 2.27 -12.68 4.60
C TYR A 83 0.79 -12.28 4.53
N ALA A 84 0.52 -10.97 4.48
CA ALA A 84 -0.84 -10.45 4.53
C ALA A 84 -1.72 -10.94 3.38
N LYS A 85 -1.19 -10.96 2.16
CA LYS A 85 -1.89 -11.38 0.92
C LYS A 85 -2.44 -12.81 0.97
N GLU A 86 -1.89 -13.65 1.82
CA GLU A 86 -2.28 -15.07 1.91
C GLU A 86 -3.03 -15.40 3.20
N ASN A 87 -2.83 -14.61 4.27
CA ASN A 87 -3.17 -15.06 5.62
C ASN A 87 -4.22 -14.24 6.34
N VAL A 88 -4.53 -13.00 5.94
CA VAL A 88 -5.36 -12.11 6.78
C VAL A 88 -6.19 -11.13 5.97
N LEU A 89 -7.40 -10.83 6.46
CA LEU A 89 -8.20 -9.69 6.01
C LEU A 89 -7.86 -8.49 6.88
N LEU A 90 -7.57 -7.37 6.22
CA LEU A 90 -7.02 -6.18 6.87
C LEU A 90 -8.05 -5.05 6.85
N VAL A 91 -8.44 -4.58 8.04
CA VAL A 91 -9.29 -3.39 8.18
C VAL A 91 -8.51 -2.33 8.91
N THR A 92 -8.57 -1.09 8.42
CA THR A 92 -8.03 0.08 9.10
C THR A 92 -9.16 0.99 9.54
N LEU A 93 -9.05 1.51 10.76
CA LEU A 93 -10.01 2.41 11.39
C LEU A 93 -9.24 3.63 11.87
N ASP A 94 -9.43 4.74 11.18
CA ASP A 94 -8.68 5.98 11.37
C ASP A 94 -9.52 7.02 12.12
N PHE A 95 -8.91 7.69 13.11
CA PHE A 95 -9.57 8.62 14.04
C PHE A 95 -8.78 9.92 14.17
#